data_AF-A0A3D3GFK3-F1
#
_entry.id   AF-A0A3D3GFK3-F1
#
_cell.length_a   1.000
_cell.length_b   1.000
_cell.length_c   1.000
_cell.angle_alpha   90.00
_cell.angle_beta   90.00
_cell.angle_gamma   90.00
#
_symmetry.space_group_name_H-M   'P 1'
#
loop_
_entity.id
_entity.type
_entity.pdbx_description
1 polymer ?
#
loop_
_entity_poly.entity_id
_entity_poly.type
_entity_poly.pdbx_seq_one_letter_code
_entity_poly.pdbx_strand_id
1 'polypeptide(L)'
;MNLEKQTQPDPLYIIFEEHLYNFKDSDSDRRTFIGNIVIDYLTYLRKMNIIVPKAMEASVVEELGFQVNNMLVKKIYGFPNLDEYRKKAPKARKRKARTNYTKIKKSA
;
A
#
# COMPACT_ATOMS: atom_id res chain seq x y z
N MET A 1 26.76 17.19 9.40
CA MET A 1 25.73 17.57 8.42
C MET A 1 24.45 16.83 8.75
N ASN A 2 23.48 17.51 9.37
CA ASN A 2 22.17 16.94 9.67
C ASN A 2 21.33 16.91 8.39
N LEU A 3 21.10 15.72 7.85
CA LEU A 3 20.07 15.48 6.84
C LEU A 3 18.93 14.70 7.50
N GLU A 4 18.20 15.35 8.42
CA GLU A 4 16.85 14.89 8.73
C GLU A 4 15.94 15.22 7.54
N LYS A 5 16.09 14.49 6.43
CA LYS A 5 15.07 14.45 5.39
C LYS A 5 13.84 13.86 6.07
N GLN A 6 12.86 14.70 6.38
CA GLN A 6 11.49 14.26 6.63
C GLN A 6 11.03 13.49 5.39
N THR A 7 11.31 12.20 5.40
CA THR A 7 11.09 11.32 4.26
C THR A 7 9.59 11.10 4.27
N GLN A 8 8.87 11.86 3.44
CA GLN A 8 7.45 11.62 3.21
C GLN A 8 7.30 10.12 2.93
N PRO A 9 6.42 9.41 3.66
CA PRO A 9 6.29 7.97 3.47
C PRO A 9 5.95 7.67 2.01
N ASP A 10 6.58 6.63 1.47
CA ASP A 10 6.39 6.19 0.09
C ASP A 10 4.88 6.06 -0.24
N PRO A 11 4.38 6.65 -1.36
CA PRO A 11 2.96 6.56 -1.70
C PRO A 11 2.45 5.13 -1.84
N LEU A 12 3.27 4.19 -2.33
CA LEU A 12 2.90 2.78 -2.40
C LEU A 12 2.66 2.20 -1.01
N TYR A 13 3.52 2.57 -0.04
CA TYR A 13 3.36 2.16 1.35
C TYR A 13 2.12 2.78 2.01
N ILE A 14 1.82 4.05 1.72
CA ILE A 14 0.61 4.72 2.22
C ILE A 14 -0.66 4.03 1.70
N ILE A 15 -0.71 3.72 0.41
CA ILE A 15 -1.82 2.99 -0.21
C ILE A 15 -1.93 1.59 0.41
N PHE A 16 -0.83 0.86 0.53
CA PHE A 16 -0.80 -0.44 1.19
C PHE A 16 -1.38 -0.39 2.60
N GLU A 17 -0.98 0.57 3.45
CA GLU A 17 -1.51 0.66 4.82
C GLU A 17 -3.01 0.95 4.85
N GLU A 18 -3.52 1.80 3.97
CA GLU A 18 -4.95 2.06 3.90
C GLU A 18 -5.74 0.81 3.53
N HIS A 19 -5.29 0.07 2.52
CA HIS A 19 -5.90 -1.20 2.11
C HIS A 19 -5.84 -2.23 3.24
N LEU A 20 -4.69 -2.35 3.92
CA LEU A 20 -4.49 -3.27 5.04
C LEU A 20 -5.47 -3.02 6.19
N TYR A 21 -5.70 -1.75 6.58
CA TYR A 21 -6.57 -1.43 7.72
C TYR A 21 -8.06 -1.32 7.37
N ASN A 22 -8.40 -1.14 6.09
CA ASN A 22 -9.78 -1.09 5.60
C ASN A 22 -10.26 -2.40 4.95
N PHE A 23 -9.40 -3.41 4.90
CA PHE A 23 -9.76 -4.74 4.44
C PHE A 23 -10.98 -5.28 5.23
N LYS A 24 -12.09 -5.51 4.53
CA LYS A 24 -13.36 -5.97 5.10
C LYS A 24 -13.65 -7.44 4.81
N ASP A 25 -13.18 -7.97 3.67
CA ASP A 25 -13.45 -9.34 3.24
C ASP A 25 -12.33 -10.29 3.64
N SER A 26 -12.55 -11.07 4.70
CA SER A 26 -11.64 -12.16 5.10
C SER A 26 -11.44 -13.22 3.98
N ASP A 27 -12.36 -13.29 3.01
CA ASP A 27 -12.34 -14.26 1.90
C ASP A 27 -11.64 -13.73 0.64
N SER A 28 -11.23 -12.47 0.60
CA SER A 28 -10.50 -11.94 -0.55
C SER A 28 -9.12 -12.60 -0.61
N ASP A 29 -8.84 -13.32 -1.69
CA ASP A 29 -7.53 -13.96 -1.85
C ASP A 29 -6.39 -12.93 -1.87
N ARG A 30 -5.20 -13.38 -1.47
CA ARG A 30 -3.99 -12.56 -1.38
C ARG A 30 -3.63 -11.87 -2.70
N ARG A 31 -3.94 -12.52 -3.83
CA ARG A 31 -3.62 -12.02 -5.16
C ARG A 31 -4.50 -10.81 -5.50
N THR A 32 -5.77 -10.86 -5.14
CA THR A 32 -6.76 -9.80 -5.31
C THR A 32 -6.39 -8.60 -4.43
N PHE A 33 -6.02 -8.84 -3.16
CA PHE A 33 -5.54 -7.77 -2.27
C PHE A 33 -4.33 -7.03 -2.85
N ILE A 34 -3.32 -7.77 -3.32
CA ILE A 34 -2.12 -7.18 -3.94
C ILE A 34 -2.49 -6.43 -5.22
N GLY A 35 -3.29 -7.04 -6.08
CA GLY A 35 -3.72 -6.45 -7.35
C GLY A 35 -4.43 -5.12 -7.17
N ASN A 36 -5.33 -5.00 -6.19
CA ASN A 36 -6.04 -3.77 -5.88
C ASN A 36 -5.09 -2.64 -5.46
N ILE A 37 -4.06 -2.94 -4.66
CA ILE A 37 -3.05 -1.95 -4.25
C ILE A 37 -2.22 -1.48 -5.45
N VAL A 38 -1.80 -2.41 -6.32
CA VAL A 38 -1.01 -2.07 -7.52
C VAL A 38 -1.84 -1.19 -8.46
N ILE A 39 -3.12 -1.51 -8.68
CA ILE A 39 -4.03 -0.71 -9.51
C ILE A 39 -4.20 0.71 -8.94
N ASP A 40 -4.41 0.84 -7.62
CA ASP A 40 -4.54 2.15 -6.96
C ASP A 40 -3.24 2.97 -7.09
N TYR A 41 -2.08 2.33 -6.96
CA TYR A 41 -0.79 3.00 -7.10
C TYR A 41 -0.52 3.45 -8.54
N LEU A 42 -0.80 2.61 -9.54
CA LEU A 42 -0.69 3.01 -10.95
C LEU A 42 -1.65 4.14 -11.30
N THR A 43 -2.86 4.13 -10.72
CA THR A 43 -3.82 5.23 -10.86
C THR A 43 -3.29 6.52 -10.23
N TYR A 44 -2.65 6.43 -9.06
CA TYR A 44 -1.95 7.55 -8.44
C TYR A 44 -0.83 8.11 -9.33
N LEU A 45 0.02 7.25 -9.92
CA LEU A 45 1.10 7.69 -10.81
C LEU A 45 0.56 8.44 -12.03
N ARG A 46 -0.50 7.93 -12.66
CA ARG A 46 -1.15 8.57 -13.82
C ARG A 46 -1.67 9.97 -13.50
N LYS A 47 -2.27 10.16 -12.31
CA LYS A 47 -2.72 11.48 -11.84
C LYS A 47 -1.57 12.46 -11.60
N MET A 48 -0.42 11.95 -11.18
CA MET A 48 0.82 12.72 -11.06
C MET A 48 1.53 12.96 -12.40
N ASN A 49 0.89 12.63 -13.54
CA ASN A 49 1.46 12.68 -14.89
C ASN A 49 2.70 11.80 -15.09
N ILE A 50 2.84 10.74 -14.28
CA ILE A 50 3.89 9.72 -14.43
C ILE A 50 3.28 8.55 -15.22
N ILE A 51 3.80 8.33 -16.42
CA ILE A 51 3.31 7.30 -17.34
C ILE A 51 4.32 6.15 -17.38
N VAL A 52 3.83 4.93 -17.23
CA VAL A 52 4.61 3.71 -17.47
C VAL A 52 4.50 3.36 -18.96
N PRO A 53 5.62 3.21 -19.70
CA PRO A 53 5.56 2.76 -21.09
C PRO A 53 4.88 1.40 -21.22
N LYS A 54 4.02 1.22 -22.22
CA LYS A 54 3.24 -0.01 -22.44
C LYS A 54 4.12 -1.27 -22.47
N ALA A 55 5.31 -1.19 -23.05
CA ALA A 55 6.26 -2.31 -23.10
C ALA A 55 6.76 -2.76 -21.72
N MET A 56 6.71 -1.87 -20.73
CA MET A 56 7.19 -2.11 -19.37
C MET A 56 6.06 -2.36 -18.37
N GLU A 57 4.78 -2.15 -18.75
CA GLU A 57 3.65 -2.25 -17.82
C GLU A 57 3.60 -3.61 -17.11
N ALA A 58 3.81 -4.71 -17.84
CA ALA A 58 3.80 -6.06 -17.26
C ALA A 58 4.88 -6.23 -16.19
N SER A 59 6.13 -5.88 -16.50
CA SER A 59 7.26 -5.99 -15.56
C SER A 59 7.11 -5.06 -14.36
N VAL A 60 6.58 -3.86 -14.56
CA VAL A 60 6.31 -2.91 -13.46
C VAL A 60 5.21 -3.44 -12.55
N VAL A 61 4.12 -4.00 -13.11
CA VAL A 61 3.04 -4.60 -12.33
C VAL A 61 3.55 -5.79 -11.51
N GLU A 62 4.39 -6.64 -12.11
CA GLU A 62 4.99 -7.79 -11.44
C GLU A 62 5.89 -7.36 -10.27
N GLU A 63 6.79 -6.42 -10.50
CA GLU A 63 7.70 -5.90 -9.47
C GLU A 63 6.94 -5.20 -8.33
N LEU A 64 5.96 -4.37 -8.66
CA LEU A 64 5.09 -3.75 -7.65
C LEU A 64 4.33 -4.81 -6.83
N GLY A 65 3.84 -5.85 -7.50
CA GLY A 65 3.21 -7.00 -6.85
C GLY A 65 4.16 -7.68 -5.85
N PHE A 66 5.40 -7.92 -6.25
CA PHE A 66 6.44 -8.48 -5.37
C PHE A 66 6.74 -7.58 -4.17
N GLN A 67 6.85 -6.27 -4.37
CA GLN A 67 7.08 -5.31 -3.29
C GLN A 67 5.92 -5.27 -2.29
N VAL A 68 4.68 -5.21 -2.77
CA VAL A 68 3.47 -5.24 -1.92
C VAL A 68 3.37 -6.55 -1.15
N ASN A 69 3.70 -7.67 -1.81
CA ASN A 69 3.75 -8.97 -1.18
C ASN A 69 4.77 -9.01 -0.02
N ASN A 70 5.97 -8.47 -0.23
CA ASN A 70 7.00 -8.39 0.79
C ASN A 70 6.59 -7.48 1.97
N MET A 71 5.94 -6.36 1.68
CA MET A 71 5.37 -5.49 2.72
C MET A 71 4.31 -6.22 3.54
N LEU A 72 3.40 -6.95 2.87
CA LEU A 72 2.36 -7.73 3.54
C LEU A 72 2.97 -8.77 4.48
N VAL A 73 3.90 -9.60 3.99
CA VAL A 73 4.59 -10.63 4.80
C VAL A 73 5.26 -10.00 6.02
N LYS A 74 6.03 -8.93 5.82
CA LYS A 74 6.71 -8.24 6.92
C LYS A 74 5.73 -7.66 7.94
N LYS A 75 4.57 -7.19 7.49
CA LYS A 75 3.58 -6.55 8.35
C LYS A 75 2.79 -7.55 9.20
N ILE A 76 2.47 -8.70 8.62
CA ILE A 76 1.76 -9.79 9.32
C ILE A 76 2.71 -10.78 10.00
N TYR A 77 4.04 -10.59 9.90
CA TYR A 77 5.00 -11.44 10.58
C TYR A 77 4.71 -11.48 12.09
N GLY A 78 4.64 -12.69 12.66
CA GLY A 78 4.20 -12.90 14.04
C GLY A 78 2.68 -13.01 14.23
N PHE A 79 1.90 -12.96 13.15
CA PHE A 79 0.46 -13.21 13.14
C PHE A 79 0.15 -14.33 12.13
N PRO A 80 -0.75 -15.27 12.46
CA PRO A 80 -1.07 -16.38 11.56
C PRO A 80 -1.83 -15.95 10.31
N ASN A 81 -2.54 -14.82 10.36
CA ASN A 81 -3.25 -14.25 9.22
C ASN A 81 -3.50 -12.75 9.39
N LEU A 82 -4.04 -12.14 8.33
CA LEU A 82 -4.35 -10.71 8.28
C LEU A 82 -5.45 -10.31 9.28
N ASP A 83 -6.42 -11.19 9.55
CA ASP A 83 -7.50 -10.92 10.50
C ASP A 83 -6.99 -10.80 11.94
N GLU A 84 -6.05 -11.64 12.33
CA GLU A 84 -5.38 -11.56 13.62
C GLU A 84 -4.57 -10.29 13.78
N TYR A 85 -3.82 -9.91 12.74
CA TYR A 85 -3.12 -8.64 12.71
C TYR A 85 -4.09 -7.48 12.95
N ARG A 86 -5.23 -7.47 12.26
CA ARG A 86 -6.24 -6.40 12.38
C ARG A 86 -6.82 -6.29 13.78
N LYS A 87 -7.13 -7.41 14.43
CA LYS A 87 -7.66 -7.43 15.81
C LYS A 87 -6.68 -6.82 16.81
N LYS A 88 -5.38 -7.06 16.62
CA LYS A 88 -4.30 -6.60 17.50
C LYS A 88 -3.71 -5.25 17.07
N ALA A 89 -4.05 -4.75 15.90
CA ALA A 89 -3.50 -3.50 15.35
C ALA A 89 -3.98 -2.27 16.16
N PRO A 90 -3.06 -1.36 16.56
CA PRO A 90 -3.43 -0.14 17.29
C PRO A 90 -4.35 0.78 16.48
N LYS A 91 -5.46 1.22 17.07
CA LYS A 91 -6.41 2.18 16.45
C LYS A 91 -5.74 3.48 15.99
N ALA A 92 -4.71 3.92 16.70
CA ALA A 92 -3.93 5.11 16.34
C ALA A 92 -3.23 4.97 14.97
N ARG A 93 -2.74 3.77 14.63
CA ARG A 93 -2.09 3.50 13.34
C ARG A 93 -3.10 3.52 12.20
N LYS A 94 -4.28 2.93 12.40
CA LYS A 94 -5.39 2.99 11.44
C LYS A 94 -5.80 4.44 11.15
N ARG A 95 -5.93 5.28 12.17
CA ARG A 95 -6.24 6.71 11.99
C ARG A 95 -5.16 7.43 11.17
N LYS A 96 -3.88 7.17 11.46
CA LYS A 96 -2.75 7.77 10.75
C LYS A 96 -2.70 7.35 9.28
N ALA A 97 -2.92 6.07 8.98
CA ALA A 97 -2.98 5.56 7.60
C ALA A 97 -4.05 6.29 6.79
N ARG A 98 -5.27 6.40 7.33
CA ARG A 98 -6.37 7.14 6.69
C ARG A 98 -6.03 8.60 6.44
N THR A 99 -5.46 9.29 7.43
CA THR A 99 -5.05 10.69 7.27
C THR A 99 -4.00 10.83 6.17
N ASN A 100 -2.99 9.95 6.11
CA ASN A 100 -1.97 9.98 5.07
C ASN A 100 -2.55 9.68 3.69
N TYR A 101 -3.45 8.70 3.59
CA TYR A 101 -4.15 8.38 2.33
C TYR A 101 -4.98 9.55 1.82
N THR A 102 -5.70 10.26 2.71
CA THR A 102 -6.45 11.45 2.30
C THR A 102 -5.57 12.58 1.80
N LYS A 103 -4.31 12.67 2.23
CA LYS A 103 -3.36 13.67 1.71
C LYS A 103 -2.95 13.32 0.28
N ILE A 104 -2.53 12.08 0.02
CA ILE A 104 -2.16 11.67 -1.35
C ILE A 104 -3.33 11.75 -2.31
N LYS A 105 -4.57 11.48 -1.87
CA LYS A 105 -5.78 11.61 -2.70
C LYS A 105 -6.18 13.07 -2.99
N LYS A 106 -5.76 14.03 -2.15
CA LYS A 106 -5.97 15.47 -2.40
C LYS A 106 -4.86 16.08 -3.25
N SER A 107 -3.66 15.54 -3.15
CA SER A 107 -2.50 15.97 -3.94
C SER A 107 -2.45 15.38 -5.35
N ALA A 108 -3.26 14.34 -5.62
CA ALA A 108 -3.39 13.66 -6.91
C ALA A 108 -4.77 13.88 -7.53
#